data_AF-A0A958ZNK9-F1
#
_entry.id   AF-A0A958ZNK9-F1
#
_cell.length_a   1.000
_cell.length_b   1.000
_cell.length_c   1.000
_cell.angle_alpha   90.00
_cell.angle_beta   90.00
_cell.angle_gamma   90.00
#
_symmetry.space_group_name_H-M   'P 1'
#
loop_
_entity.id
_entity.type
_entity.pdbx_description
1 polymer ?
#
loop_
_entity_poly.entity_id
_entity_poly.type
_entity_poly.pdbx_seq_one_letter_code
_entity_poly.pdbx_strand_id
1 'polypeptide(L)'
;MSRCLICCVLVTAFLWSCKDDEVTTPAPEPFDVTFDFQSKFQIKENDDTEIIIPIKLSESQTEPVSVTYEYFEQDVVNGSDFTLLSENPLVISAGSTSVNVRLKINDNQVPQLEDRKIFLRIRSVDKAQAKFGVPSEVEITIEENDCLSSISTVENWFGALTIQTEIDTSTGTGLENSTGLCGGSFDIKGKVVGADNPESTLTIKLAKDSSEPTKGTATISRSKLFTFTSQFEIEAEGEYDETERKIVLNYNFFDLNNSANNFESSLLIIADQ
;
A
#
# COMPACT_ATOMS: atom_id res chain seq x y z
N MET A 1 -33.37 -49.97 53.53
CA MET A 1 -34.26 -50.43 52.42
C MET A 1 -33.41 -50.39 51.15
N SER A 2 -33.20 -51.42 50.34
CA SER A 2 -33.49 -52.85 50.26
C SER A 2 -32.73 -53.27 48.99
N ARG A 3 -31.84 -54.26 48.86
CA ARG A 3 -31.58 -55.51 49.56
C ARG A 3 -30.07 -55.81 49.48
N CYS A 4 -29.43 -56.09 50.61
CA CYS A 4 -28.13 -56.76 50.68
C CYS A 4 -28.44 -58.22 51.05
N LEU A 5 -28.26 -59.16 50.11
CA LEU A 5 -28.39 -60.59 50.38
C LEU A 5 -26.98 -61.14 50.61
N ILE A 6 -26.65 -61.35 51.88
CA ILE A 6 -25.44 -62.06 52.32
C ILE A 6 -25.61 -63.53 51.99
N CYS A 7 -24.77 -64.06 51.10
CA CYS A 7 -24.53 -65.49 50.99
C CYS A 7 -23.04 -65.72 51.23
N CYS A 8 -22.73 -66.31 52.39
CA CYS A 8 -21.40 -66.77 52.79
C CYS A 8 -20.90 -67.84 51.82
N VAL A 9 -19.82 -67.55 51.10
CA VAL A 9 -18.92 -68.57 50.55
C VAL A 9 -17.49 -68.12 50.83
N LEU A 10 -16.73 -69.01 51.48
CA LEU A 10 -15.29 -68.96 51.68
C LEU A 10 -14.59 -68.63 50.35
N VAL A 11 -13.94 -67.47 50.24
CA VAL A 11 -13.03 -67.16 49.13
C VAL A 11 -11.79 -66.49 49.69
N THR A 12 -10.66 -67.14 49.44
CA THR A 12 -9.29 -66.67 49.61
C THR A 12 -9.13 -65.19 49.27
N ALA A 13 -8.52 -64.43 50.17
CA ALA A 13 -8.13 -63.05 49.95
C ALA A 13 -7.09 -62.94 48.81
N PHE A 14 -7.58 -62.83 47.59
CA PHE A 14 -6.84 -62.22 46.49
C PHE A 14 -6.98 -60.72 46.68
N LEU A 15 -5.93 -60.08 47.19
CA LEU A 15 -5.72 -58.65 47.04
C LEU A 15 -5.56 -58.39 45.54
N TRP A 16 -6.66 -58.18 44.83
CA TRP A 16 -6.64 -57.49 43.56
C TRP A 16 -6.26 -56.05 43.87
N SER A 17 -4.95 -55.80 43.79
CA SER A 17 -4.43 -54.47 43.53
C SER A 17 -5.08 -54.02 42.23
N CYS A 18 -6.11 -53.17 42.32
CA CYS A 18 -6.48 -52.29 41.21
C CYS A 18 -5.23 -51.46 40.96
N LYS A 19 -4.43 -51.90 39.98
CA LYS A 19 -3.42 -51.07 39.38
C LYS A 19 -4.23 -49.94 38.76
N ASP A 20 -4.21 -48.76 39.37
CA ASP A 20 -4.73 -47.56 38.74
C ASP A 20 -4.04 -47.49 37.38
N ASP A 21 -4.80 -47.73 36.32
CA ASP A 21 -4.33 -47.49 34.97
C ASP A 21 -3.97 -46.01 34.96
N GLU A 22 -2.67 -45.75 34.86
CA GLU A 22 -2.12 -44.42 34.70
C GLU A 22 -2.83 -43.84 33.46
N VAL A 23 -3.81 -42.97 33.68
CA VAL A 23 -4.51 -42.29 32.59
C VAL A 23 -3.47 -41.40 31.94
N THR A 24 -2.84 -41.92 30.88
CA THR A 24 -1.95 -41.15 30.04
C THR A 24 -2.83 -40.13 29.33
N THR A 25 -2.82 -38.91 29.83
CA THR A 25 -3.44 -37.79 29.13
C THR A 25 -2.83 -37.74 27.72
N PRO A 26 -3.64 -37.81 26.65
CA PRO A 26 -3.12 -37.75 25.29
C PRO A 26 -2.30 -36.48 25.13
N ALA A 27 -1.17 -36.58 24.43
CA ALA A 27 -0.35 -35.42 24.12
C ALA A 27 -1.20 -34.39 23.37
N PRO A 28 -1.08 -33.08 23.68
CA PRO A 28 -1.81 -32.04 22.97
C PRO A 28 -1.54 -32.11 21.46
N GLU A 29 -2.57 -31.96 20.64
CA GLU A 29 -2.42 -31.95 19.19
C GLU A 29 -1.61 -30.72 18.73
N PRO A 30 -0.69 -30.86 17.76
CA PRO A 30 0.08 -29.74 17.25
C PRO A 30 -0.83 -28.79 16.46
N PHE A 31 -0.57 -27.49 16.57
CA PHE A 31 -1.27 -26.45 15.80
C PHE A 31 -0.27 -25.48 15.19
N ASP A 32 -0.66 -24.86 14.08
CA ASP A 32 0.17 -23.88 13.38
C ASP A 32 -0.14 -22.46 13.85
N VAL A 33 0.90 -21.63 13.90
CA VAL A 33 0.84 -20.19 14.13
C VAL A 33 1.43 -19.51 12.91
N THR A 34 0.64 -18.66 12.26
CA THR A 34 1.00 -18.01 10.99
C THR A 34 0.56 -16.55 11.00
N PHE A 35 1.18 -15.74 10.16
CA PHE A 35 0.53 -14.51 9.72
C PHE A 35 -0.56 -14.89 8.72
N ASP A 36 -1.76 -14.35 8.91
CA ASP A 36 -2.82 -14.34 7.89
C ASP A 36 -2.75 -13.04 7.12
N PHE A 37 -1.63 -12.88 6.44
CA PHE A 37 -1.27 -11.68 5.71
C PHE A 37 -0.34 -12.08 4.56
N GLN A 38 -0.28 -11.27 3.52
CA GLN A 38 0.67 -11.49 2.44
C GLN A 38 2.11 -11.37 2.95
N SER A 39 3.02 -12.20 2.44
CA SER A 39 4.43 -12.18 2.85
C SER A 39 5.17 -10.91 2.43
N LYS A 40 4.63 -10.18 1.44
CA LYS A 40 5.14 -8.89 0.98
C LYS A 40 3.98 -7.92 0.84
N PHE A 41 4.12 -6.74 1.42
CA PHE A 41 3.15 -5.66 1.38
C PHE A 41 3.87 -4.35 1.06
N GLN A 42 3.24 -3.51 0.26
CA GLN A 42 3.74 -2.18 -0.09
C GLN A 42 2.70 -1.16 0.35
N ILE A 43 3.16 -0.04 0.87
CA ILE A 43 2.32 1.07 1.32
C ILE A 43 3.04 2.37 1.03
N LYS A 44 2.31 3.42 0.62
CA LYS A 44 2.88 4.76 0.48
C LYS A 44 3.08 5.41 1.84
N GLU A 45 4.12 6.21 1.99
CA GLU A 45 4.38 6.90 3.25
C GLU A 45 3.23 7.85 3.66
N ASN A 46 2.60 8.51 2.68
CA ASN A 46 1.42 9.35 2.88
C ASN A 46 0.09 8.58 3.05
N ASP A 47 0.10 7.25 3.08
CA ASP A 47 -1.09 6.47 3.42
C ASP A 47 -1.31 6.49 4.93
N ASP A 48 -2.39 7.14 5.38
CA ASP A 48 -2.70 7.29 6.80
C ASP A 48 -3.37 6.05 7.42
N THR A 49 -3.58 5.00 6.63
CA THR A 49 -4.22 3.75 7.04
C THR A 49 -3.38 2.99 8.06
N GLU A 50 -4.03 2.54 9.14
CA GLU A 50 -3.41 1.61 10.10
C GLU A 50 -3.21 0.23 9.46
N ILE A 51 -1.98 -0.28 9.53
CA ILE A 51 -1.64 -1.61 9.05
C ILE A 51 -1.97 -2.63 10.13
N ILE A 52 -2.90 -3.54 9.82
CA ILE A 52 -3.37 -4.60 10.71
C ILE A 52 -2.91 -5.94 10.15
N ILE A 53 -1.99 -6.61 10.86
CA ILE A 53 -1.41 -7.90 10.48
C ILE A 53 -1.90 -8.96 11.46
N PRO A 54 -2.86 -9.82 11.07
CA PRO A 54 -3.37 -10.86 11.95
C PRO A 54 -2.35 -11.99 12.11
N ILE A 55 -2.10 -12.40 13.34
CA ILE A 55 -1.51 -13.69 13.69
C ILE A 55 -2.67 -14.65 13.94
N LYS A 56 -2.65 -15.82 13.29
CA LYS A 56 -3.67 -16.86 13.43
C LYS A 56 -3.11 -18.17 13.97
N LEU A 57 -3.94 -18.82 14.79
CA LEU A 57 -3.83 -20.24 15.12
C LEU A 57 -4.63 -21.05 14.09
N SER A 58 -4.12 -22.22 13.69
CA SER A 58 -4.89 -23.15 12.86
C SER A 58 -6.15 -23.66 13.57
N GLU A 59 -6.12 -23.72 14.90
CA GLU A 59 -7.22 -24.16 15.75
C GLU A 59 -7.24 -23.42 17.09
N SER A 60 -8.44 -23.20 17.63
CA SER A 60 -8.61 -22.54 18.94
C SER A 60 -8.06 -23.41 20.06
N GLN A 61 -7.37 -22.79 21.02
CA GLN A 61 -6.85 -23.48 22.20
C GLN A 61 -7.75 -23.27 23.42
N THR A 62 -7.77 -24.23 24.34
CA THR A 62 -8.55 -24.14 25.59
C THR A 62 -7.92 -23.23 26.64
N GLU A 63 -6.63 -22.93 26.48
CA GLU A 63 -5.86 -22.01 27.31
C GLU A 63 -5.36 -20.84 26.45
N PRO A 64 -5.13 -19.65 27.02
CA PRO A 64 -4.56 -18.54 26.27
C PRO A 64 -3.17 -18.89 25.72
N VAL A 65 -2.86 -18.41 24.52
CA VAL A 65 -1.59 -18.58 23.82
C VAL A 65 -0.86 -17.25 23.78
N SER A 66 0.38 -17.23 24.23
CA SER A 66 1.26 -16.07 24.19
C SER A 66 2.22 -16.20 23.01
N VAL A 67 2.18 -15.22 22.11
CA VAL A 67 3.01 -15.16 20.91
C VAL A 67 3.91 -13.93 21.00
N THR A 68 5.22 -14.12 20.86
CA THR A 68 6.14 -13.01 20.66
C THR A 68 6.45 -12.86 19.17
N TYR A 69 6.58 -11.61 18.75
CA TYR A 69 7.12 -11.28 17.44
C TYR A 69 8.37 -10.43 17.61
N GLU A 70 9.13 -10.28 16.54
CA GLU A 70 10.18 -9.29 16.44
C GLU A 70 10.05 -8.55 15.11
N TYR A 71 10.61 -7.35 15.04
CA TYR A 71 10.76 -6.65 13.78
C TYR A 71 12.22 -6.30 13.54
N PHE A 72 12.61 -6.32 12.27
CA PHE A 72 13.89 -5.82 11.79
C PHE A 72 13.63 -4.65 10.87
N GLU A 73 14.50 -3.66 10.96
CA GLU A 73 14.42 -2.42 10.22
C GLU A 73 15.53 -2.42 9.16
N GLN A 74 15.17 -2.04 7.93
CA GLN A 74 16.12 -1.65 6.91
C GLN A 74 15.80 -0.20 6.52
N ASP A 75 16.72 0.70 6.85
CA ASP A 75 16.65 2.13 6.54
C ASP A 75 15.39 2.85 7.08
N VAL A 76 14.74 2.26 8.09
CA VAL A 76 13.59 2.81 8.82
C VAL A 76 13.89 2.86 10.32
N VAL A 77 13.19 3.74 11.03
CA VAL A 77 13.34 3.94 12.47
C VAL A 77 11.96 4.03 13.14
N ASN A 78 11.67 3.12 14.06
CA ASN A 78 10.46 3.19 14.88
C ASN A 78 10.38 4.50 15.70
N GLY A 79 9.20 5.11 15.71
CA GLY A 79 8.91 6.43 16.24
C GLY A 79 9.18 7.57 15.25
N SER A 80 9.96 7.33 14.19
CA SER A 80 10.19 8.30 13.11
C SER A 80 9.42 7.90 11.86
N ASP A 81 9.75 6.79 11.21
CA ASP A 81 9.16 6.32 9.94
C ASP A 81 7.88 5.50 10.14
N PHE A 82 7.76 4.83 11.28
CA PHE A 82 6.55 4.09 11.65
C PHE A 82 6.36 4.07 13.15
N THR A 83 5.15 3.80 13.60
CA THR A 83 4.81 3.64 15.00
C THR A 83 4.19 2.26 15.23
N LEU A 84 4.82 1.46 16.08
CA LEU A 84 4.24 0.19 16.53
C LEU A 84 3.17 0.44 17.61
N LEU A 85 1.96 -0.06 17.38
CA LEU A 85 0.78 0.18 18.24
C LEU A 85 0.39 -1.03 19.09
N SER A 86 0.93 -2.21 18.77
CA SER A 86 0.67 -3.45 19.51
C SER A 86 1.71 -3.70 20.59
N GLU A 87 1.27 -4.29 21.69
CA GLU A 87 2.17 -4.82 22.72
C GLU A 87 2.93 -6.06 22.21
N ASN A 88 3.97 -6.46 22.94
CA ASN A 88 4.73 -7.67 22.70
C ASN A 88 5.19 -8.23 24.05
N PRO A 89 4.76 -9.43 24.48
CA PRO A 89 4.00 -10.44 23.74
C PRO A 89 2.54 -10.07 23.44
N LEU A 90 1.97 -10.73 22.44
CA LEU A 90 0.52 -10.74 22.16
C LEU A 90 -0.13 -11.98 22.77
N VAL A 91 -1.34 -11.81 23.30
CA VAL A 91 -2.11 -12.91 23.91
C VAL A 91 -3.34 -13.20 23.07
N ILE A 92 -3.42 -14.42 22.54
CA ILE A 92 -4.62 -14.98 21.93
C ILE A 92 -5.42 -15.64 23.06
N SER A 93 -6.61 -15.11 23.35
CA SER A 93 -7.46 -15.62 24.42
C SER A 93 -7.93 -17.05 24.14
N ALA A 94 -8.18 -17.82 25.19
CA ALA A 94 -8.77 -19.16 25.07
C ALA A 94 -10.06 -19.12 24.21
N GLY A 95 -10.23 -20.09 23.33
CA GLY A 95 -11.34 -20.17 22.37
C GLY A 95 -11.22 -19.22 21.17
N SER A 96 -10.28 -18.28 21.19
CA SER A 96 -9.99 -17.41 20.03
C SER A 96 -8.91 -18.03 19.15
N THR A 97 -8.85 -17.58 17.89
CA THR A 97 -7.88 -18.05 16.91
C THR A 97 -6.99 -16.95 16.36
N SER A 98 -7.19 -15.68 16.76
CA SER A 98 -6.41 -14.58 16.20
C SER A 98 -6.15 -13.43 17.17
N VAL A 99 -5.08 -12.70 16.89
CA VAL A 99 -4.70 -11.41 17.48
C VAL A 99 -3.96 -10.60 16.42
N ASN A 100 -3.92 -9.27 16.55
CA ASN A 100 -3.32 -8.41 15.52
C ASN A 100 -2.03 -7.73 16.01
N VAL A 101 -1.01 -7.74 15.16
CA VAL A 101 0.06 -6.75 15.20
C VAL A 101 -0.44 -5.52 14.45
N ARG A 102 -0.32 -4.35 15.06
CA ARG A 102 -0.82 -3.08 14.52
C ARG A 102 0.33 -2.09 14.47
N LEU A 103 0.47 -1.41 13.35
CA LEU A 103 1.44 -0.33 13.16
C LEU A 103 0.87 0.73 12.22
N LYS A 104 1.43 1.93 12.28
CA LYS A 104 1.10 3.05 11.41
C LYS A 104 2.36 3.59 10.75
N ILE A 105 2.30 3.95 9.47
CA ILE A 105 3.38 4.66 8.79
C ILE A 105 3.29 6.15 9.13
N ASN A 106 4.42 6.77 9.42
CA ASN A 106 4.50 8.17 9.78
C ASN A 106 4.97 8.98 8.58
N ASP A 107 4.06 9.73 7.99
CA ASP A 107 4.38 10.65 6.90
C ASP A 107 5.20 11.85 7.40
N ASN A 108 6.18 12.26 6.61
CA ASN A 108 6.96 13.47 6.86
C ASN A 108 7.15 14.27 5.57
N GLN A 109 8.17 15.11 5.47
CA GLN A 109 8.41 15.98 4.29
C GLN A 109 9.90 15.95 3.89
N VAL A 110 10.58 14.87 4.27
CA VAL A 110 12.00 14.67 4.06
C VAL A 110 12.16 13.51 3.11
N PRO A 111 12.69 13.70 1.90
CA PRO A 111 12.83 12.60 0.96
C PRO A 111 13.80 11.54 1.48
N GLN A 112 13.37 10.29 1.57
CA GLN A 112 14.25 9.15 1.80
C GLN A 112 14.65 8.50 0.46
N LEU A 113 15.96 8.44 0.21
CA LEU A 113 16.51 7.93 -1.06
C LEU A 113 16.76 6.42 -1.06
N GLU A 114 16.65 5.78 0.10
CA GLU A 114 16.95 4.36 0.30
C GLU A 114 15.64 3.55 0.38
N ASP A 115 15.72 2.26 0.04
CA ASP A 115 14.58 1.34 0.16
C ASP A 115 14.24 1.10 1.64
N ARG A 116 13.10 1.63 2.08
CA ARG A 116 12.62 1.52 3.46
C ARG A 116 11.79 0.27 3.69
N LYS A 117 12.23 -0.62 4.59
CA LYS A 117 11.55 -1.90 4.85
C LYS A 117 11.46 -2.27 6.32
N ILE A 118 10.31 -2.83 6.69
CA ILE A 118 10.06 -3.44 7.99
C ILE A 118 9.84 -4.95 7.77
N PHE A 119 10.60 -5.78 8.47
CA PHE A 119 10.41 -7.23 8.45
C PHE A 119 9.83 -7.67 9.78
N LEU A 120 8.59 -8.17 9.79
CA LEU A 120 7.92 -8.66 10.98
C LEU A 120 7.97 -10.19 11.02
N ARG A 121 8.47 -10.79 12.10
CA ARG A 121 8.65 -12.24 12.23
C ARG A 121 8.03 -12.78 13.52
N ILE A 122 7.36 -13.93 13.43
CA ILE A 122 6.93 -14.67 14.63
C ILE A 122 8.17 -15.31 15.27
N ARG A 123 8.44 -14.96 16.53
CA ARG A 123 9.67 -15.36 17.21
C ARG A 123 9.48 -16.56 18.12
N SER A 124 8.46 -16.55 18.97
CA SER A 124 8.19 -17.66 19.88
C SER A 124 6.71 -17.77 20.23
N VAL A 125 6.31 -18.97 20.62
CA VAL A 125 4.99 -19.27 21.18
C VAL A 125 5.20 -20.03 22.48
N ASP A 126 4.42 -19.72 23.51
CA ASP A 126 4.57 -20.33 24.85
C ASP A 126 4.17 -21.82 24.91
N LYS A 127 3.45 -22.30 23.89
CA LYS A 127 3.00 -23.70 23.76
C LYS A 127 4.01 -24.54 22.97
N ALA A 128 4.51 -25.61 23.57
CA ALA A 128 5.51 -26.49 22.95
C ALA A 128 5.00 -27.23 21.70
N GLN A 129 3.68 -27.43 21.58
CA GLN A 129 3.05 -28.07 20.42
C GLN A 129 2.82 -27.11 19.25
N ALA A 130 3.04 -25.81 19.43
CA ALA A 130 2.91 -24.82 18.37
C ALA A 130 4.00 -24.99 17.32
N LYS A 131 3.64 -24.85 16.05
CA LYS A 131 4.55 -24.83 14.91
C LYS A 131 4.38 -23.55 14.12
N PHE A 132 5.44 -23.08 13.47
CA PHE A 132 5.32 -21.91 12.59
C PHE A 132 4.83 -22.34 11.21
N GLY A 133 3.71 -21.76 10.80
CA GLY A 133 3.17 -21.89 9.46
C GLY A 133 3.86 -20.97 8.46
N VAL A 134 3.28 -20.87 7.26
CA VAL A 134 3.74 -19.96 6.21
C VAL A 134 2.57 -19.04 5.83
N PRO A 135 2.76 -17.71 5.83
CA PRO A 135 4.00 -17.00 6.16
C PRO A 135 4.24 -16.83 7.67
N SER A 136 5.49 -17.02 8.10
CA SER A 136 5.95 -16.69 9.46
C SER A 136 6.73 -15.37 9.51
N GLU A 137 6.87 -14.70 8.36
CA GLU A 137 7.48 -13.39 8.18
C GLU A 137 6.70 -12.56 7.15
N VAL A 138 6.59 -11.27 7.39
CA VAL A 138 5.98 -10.27 6.51
C VAL A 138 7.00 -9.16 6.26
N GLU A 139 7.29 -8.88 4.99
CA GLU A 139 8.05 -7.72 4.53
C GLU A 139 7.07 -6.59 4.18
N ILE A 140 7.23 -5.43 4.80
CA ILE A 140 6.49 -4.21 4.50
C ILE A 140 7.47 -3.24 3.88
N THR A 141 7.23 -2.82 2.64
CA THR A 141 7.99 -1.77 1.97
C THR A 141 7.23 -0.46 2.05
N ILE A 142 7.91 0.59 2.50
CA ILE A 142 7.39 1.95 2.52
C ILE A 142 7.81 2.63 1.22
N GLU A 143 6.85 3.08 0.43
CA GLU A 143 7.06 3.80 -0.82
C GLU A 143 7.09 5.30 -0.53
N GLU A 144 8.24 5.90 -0.85
CA GLU A 144 8.50 7.32 -0.71
C GLU A 144 7.54 8.18 -1.55
N ASN A 145 6.99 9.24 -0.96
CA ASN A 145 6.17 10.23 -1.68
C ASN A 145 6.72 11.67 -1.57
N ASP A 146 7.80 11.90 -0.82
CA ASP A 146 8.48 13.18 -0.76
C ASP A 146 9.55 13.31 -1.83
N CYS A 147 9.67 14.52 -2.37
CA CYS A 147 10.67 14.85 -3.37
C CYS A 147 11.66 15.88 -2.85
N LEU A 148 12.87 15.87 -3.43
CA LEU A 148 13.84 16.94 -3.21
C LEU A 148 13.21 18.29 -3.57
N SER A 149 13.50 19.31 -2.77
CA SER A 149 12.95 20.66 -2.96
C SER A 149 13.20 21.27 -4.34
N SER A 150 14.23 20.81 -5.07
CA SER A 150 14.56 21.23 -6.44
C SER A 150 13.76 20.53 -7.54
N ILE A 151 12.91 19.57 -7.19
CA ILE A 151 12.15 18.75 -8.13
C ILE A 151 10.67 19.11 -8.00
N SER A 152 9.96 19.14 -9.14
CA SER A 152 8.50 19.28 -9.18
C SER A 152 7.85 17.93 -8.86
N THR A 153 7.02 17.87 -7.82
CA THR A 153 6.15 16.73 -7.53
C THR A 153 4.97 16.73 -8.51
N VAL A 154 4.53 15.55 -8.96
CA VAL A 154 3.40 15.46 -9.91
C VAL A 154 2.10 14.88 -9.32
N GLU A 155 2.10 14.47 -8.05
CA GLU A 155 0.95 13.81 -7.40
C GLU A 155 -0.35 14.62 -7.48
N ASN A 156 -0.24 15.95 -7.32
CA ASN A 156 -1.37 16.88 -7.39
C ASN A 156 -2.12 16.88 -8.72
N TRP A 157 -1.53 16.30 -9.76
CA TRP A 157 -2.08 16.27 -11.12
C TRP A 157 -2.66 14.91 -11.49
N PHE A 158 -2.66 13.93 -10.58
CA PHE A 158 -3.20 12.61 -10.85
C PHE A 158 -4.71 12.53 -10.62
N GLY A 159 -5.36 11.62 -11.35
CA GLY A 159 -6.81 11.44 -11.25
C GLY A 159 -7.56 12.35 -12.21
N ALA A 160 -8.78 12.75 -11.83
CA ALA A 160 -9.68 13.48 -12.72
C ALA A 160 -9.15 14.89 -13.02
N LEU A 161 -9.19 15.26 -14.29
CA LEU A 161 -8.80 16.59 -14.77
C LEU A 161 -9.95 17.23 -15.55
N THR A 162 -10.11 18.53 -15.39
CA THR A 162 -10.88 19.36 -16.32
C THR A 162 -9.94 19.98 -17.35
N ILE A 163 -10.22 19.77 -18.63
CA ILE A 163 -9.44 20.28 -19.76
C ILE A 163 -10.27 21.32 -20.50
N GLN A 164 -9.78 22.55 -20.57
CA GLN A 164 -10.43 23.68 -21.24
C GLN A 164 -9.56 24.19 -22.39
N THR A 165 -10.17 24.30 -23.56
CA THR A 165 -9.61 25.06 -24.68
C THR A 165 -10.37 26.39 -24.79
N GLU A 166 -10.01 27.25 -25.74
CA GLU A 166 -10.74 28.49 -25.98
C GLU A 166 -12.23 28.30 -26.35
N ILE A 167 -12.59 27.11 -26.85
CA ILE A 167 -13.92 26.84 -27.40
C ILE A 167 -14.69 25.76 -26.65
N ASP A 168 -14.00 24.86 -25.94
CA ASP A 168 -14.59 23.67 -25.37
C ASP A 168 -14.09 23.38 -23.95
N THR A 169 -14.87 22.60 -23.21
CA THR A 169 -14.46 21.98 -21.96
C THR A 169 -14.70 20.49 -22.05
N SER A 170 -13.73 19.69 -21.61
CA SER A 170 -13.78 18.23 -21.58
C SER A 170 -13.17 17.70 -20.30
N THR A 171 -13.37 16.40 -20.05
CA THR A 171 -12.72 15.69 -18.95
C THR A 171 -11.46 15.00 -19.44
N GLY A 172 -10.47 14.89 -18.57
CA GLY A 172 -9.28 14.10 -18.77
C GLY A 172 -8.87 13.37 -17.50
N THR A 173 -7.72 12.72 -17.57
CA THR A 173 -7.12 12.01 -16.44
C THR A 173 -5.63 12.22 -16.45
N GLY A 174 -5.06 12.61 -15.32
CA GLY A 174 -3.62 12.63 -15.11
C GLY A 174 -3.15 11.30 -14.56
N LEU A 175 -2.01 10.84 -15.08
CA LEU A 175 -1.48 9.51 -14.88
C LEU A 175 0.00 9.60 -14.53
N GLU A 176 0.42 8.76 -13.59
CA GLU A 176 1.82 8.52 -13.34
C GLU A 176 2.47 7.87 -14.58
N ASN A 177 3.66 8.35 -14.92
CA ASN A 177 4.47 7.78 -15.99
C ASN A 177 5.74 7.13 -15.41
N SER A 178 6.63 6.65 -16.27
CA SER A 178 7.84 5.93 -15.84
C SER A 178 8.85 6.77 -15.04
N THR A 179 8.65 8.09 -14.93
CA THR A 179 9.54 8.98 -14.16
C THR A 179 9.18 9.04 -12.68
N GLY A 180 8.01 8.52 -12.29
CA GLY A 180 7.54 8.49 -10.91
C GLY A 180 7.09 9.85 -10.37
N LEU A 181 6.61 9.87 -9.12
CA LEU A 181 6.13 11.08 -8.42
C LEU A 181 7.14 12.24 -8.40
N CYS A 182 8.42 11.92 -8.29
CA CYS A 182 9.54 12.88 -8.27
C CYS A 182 10.23 13.03 -9.64
N GLY A 183 9.55 12.65 -10.73
CA GLY A 183 10.11 12.76 -12.07
C GLY A 183 9.97 14.16 -12.69
N GLY A 184 9.17 15.04 -12.08
CA GLY A 184 8.79 16.31 -12.69
C GLY A 184 8.03 16.14 -14.01
N SER A 185 7.46 14.96 -14.28
CA SER A 185 6.66 14.74 -15.46
C SER A 185 5.55 13.74 -15.22
N PHE A 186 4.43 13.92 -15.92
CA PHE A 186 3.29 13.04 -15.85
C PHE A 186 2.57 13.00 -17.19
N ASP A 187 1.74 11.99 -17.39
CA ASP A 187 0.95 11.86 -18.60
C ASP A 187 -0.47 12.40 -18.38
N ILE A 188 -0.97 13.17 -19.32
CA ILE A 188 -2.39 13.52 -19.40
C ILE A 188 -3.05 12.67 -20.48
N LYS A 189 -4.25 12.17 -20.19
CA LYS A 189 -5.11 11.53 -21.18
C LYS A 189 -6.41 12.30 -21.30
N GLY A 190 -6.76 12.75 -22.50
CA GLY A 190 -8.01 13.47 -22.73
C GLY A 190 -8.06 14.18 -24.07
N LYS A 191 -9.10 14.99 -24.28
CA LYS A 191 -9.31 15.76 -25.52
C LYS A 191 -8.65 17.14 -25.40
N VAL A 192 -7.40 17.22 -25.82
CA VAL A 192 -6.58 18.44 -25.67
C VAL A 192 -6.70 19.43 -26.83
N VAL A 193 -7.29 19.02 -27.96
CA VAL A 193 -7.49 19.86 -29.14
C VAL A 193 -8.93 19.68 -29.61
N GLY A 194 -9.87 20.45 -29.06
CA GLY A 194 -11.29 20.42 -29.44
C GLY A 194 -12.07 19.17 -28.99
N ALA A 195 -13.35 19.34 -28.63
CA ALA A 195 -14.17 18.28 -28.06
C ALA A 195 -14.56 17.17 -29.05
N ASP A 196 -14.50 17.42 -30.36
CA ASP A 196 -14.86 16.44 -31.38
C ASP A 196 -13.70 15.51 -31.80
N ASN A 197 -12.48 15.82 -31.34
CA ASN A 197 -11.31 15.03 -31.69
C ASN A 197 -11.14 13.80 -30.77
N PRO A 198 -10.38 12.78 -31.23
CA PRO A 198 -9.99 11.65 -30.40
C PRO A 198 -9.20 12.10 -29.16
N GLU A 199 -9.17 11.24 -28.15
CA GLU A 199 -8.29 11.47 -27.00
C GLU A 199 -6.81 11.33 -27.41
N SER A 200 -5.98 12.12 -26.74
CA SER A 200 -4.53 12.07 -26.81
C SER A 200 -3.96 11.65 -25.46
N THR A 201 -2.79 11.04 -25.49
CA THR A 201 -1.93 10.91 -24.30
C THR A 201 -0.69 11.77 -24.53
N LEU A 202 -0.48 12.78 -23.69
CA LEU A 202 0.65 13.71 -23.78
C LEU A 202 1.41 13.75 -22.47
N THR A 203 2.73 13.84 -22.54
CA THR A 203 3.59 14.00 -21.36
C THR A 203 3.81 15.47 -21.09
N ILE A 204 3.40 15.94 -19.91
CA ILE A 204 3.72 17.26 -19.40
C ILE A 204 4.97 17.16 -18.54
N LYS A 205 5.93 18.06 -18.77
CA LYS A 205 7.12 18.23 -17.92
C LYS A 205 7.03 19.55 -17.17
N LEU A 206 7.19 19.49 -15.86
CA LEU A 206 7.17 20.61 -14.94
C LEU A 206 8.58 20.96 -14.50
N ALA A 207 8.95 22.23 -14.59
CA ALA A 207 10.17 22.75 -13.99
C ALA A 207 9.82 23.84 -12.98
N LYS A 208 10.11 23.55 -11.71
CA LYS A 208 9.82 24.37 -10.55
C LYS A 208 10.57 25.70 -10.56
N ASP A 209 9.89 26.77 -10.16
CA ASP A 209 10.52 28.05 -9.86
C ASP A 209 11.26 27.96 -8.52
N SER A 210 12.56 28.27 -8.55
CA SER A 210 13.41 28.28 -7.35
C SER A 210 13.00 29.29 -6.28
N SER A 211 12.22 30.31 -6.64
CA SER A 211 11.74 31.38 -5.76
C SER A 211 10.32 31.15 -5.25
N GLU A 212 9.50 30.41 -6.00
CA GLU A 212 8.11 30.08 -5.66
C GLU A 212 7.87 28.57 -5.87
N PRO A 213 8.04 27.74 -4.82
CA PRO A 213 8.09 26.28 -4.99
C PRO A 213 6.77 25.64 -5.44
N THR A 214 5.65 26.34 -5.34
CA THR A 214 4.34 25.86 -5.80
C THR A 214 4.04 26.25 -7.25
N LYS A 215 4.99 26.90 -7.94
CA LYS A 215 4.83 27.39 -9.31
C LYS A 215 6.03 27.01 -10.16
N GLY A 216 5.87 27.16 -11.46
CA GLY A 216 6.96 27.00 -12.42
C GLY A 216 6.45 26.91 -13.85
N THR A 217 7.30 26.38 -14.72
CA THR A 217 6.98 26.21 -16.13
C THR A 217 6.45 24.80 -16.41
N ALA A 218 5.49 24.69 -17.31
CA ALA A 218 4.99 23.42 -17.84
C ALA A 218 5.29 23.35 -19.35
N THR A 219 5.72 22.19 -19.84
CA THR A 219 6.06 22.00 -21.25
C THR A 219 5.56 20.66 -21.78
N ILE A 220 5.16 20.66 -23.05
CA ILE A 220 4.94 19.47 -23.86
C ILE A 220 5.96 19.56 -25.00
N SER A 221 7.00 18.73 -24.95
CA SER A 221 7.94 18.62 -26.07
C SER A 221 7.21 18.14 -27.30
N ARG A 222 7.58 18.66 -28.48
CA ARG A 222 6.93 18.33 -29.74
C ARG A 222 6.75 16.82 -29.91
N SER A 223 5.50 16.38 -29.95
CA SER A 223 5.12 14.96 -29.94
C SER A 223 3.91 14.71 -30.82
N LYS A 224 3.69 13.44 -31.17
CA LYS A 224 2.47 13.02 -31.87
C LYS A 224 1.25 13.32 -31.01
N LEU A 225 0.22 13.90 -31.63
CA LEU A 225 -1.04 14.20 -30.95
C LEU A 225 -1.92 12.95 -30.83
N PHE A 226 -1.98 12.11 -31.86
CA PHE A 226 -2.82 10.92 -31.87
C PHE A 226 -1.99 9.66 -32.11
N THR A 227 -2.34 8.56 -31.43
CA THR A 227 -1.58 7.30 -31.52
C THR A 227 -1.76 6.58 -32.86
N PHE A 228 -2.86 6.83 -33.57
CA PHE A 228 -3.19 6.15 -34.82
C PHE A 228 -2.58 6.82 -36.08
N THR A 229 -1.94 7.98 -35.95
CA THR A 229 -1.37 8.71 -37.09
C THR A 229 -0.13 9.52 -36.66
N SER A 230 0.80 9.73 -37.58
CA SER A 230 1.93 10.65 -37.39
C SER A 230 1.73 12.00 -38.07
N GLN A 231 0.55 12.26 -38.64
CA GLN A 231 0.27 13.52 -39.34
C GLN A 231 0.17 14.71 -38.40
N PHE A 232 -0.31 14.48 -37.18
CA PHE A 232 -0.63 15.57 -36.24
C PHE A 232 0.35 15.57 -35.08
N GLU A 233 0.95 16.72 -34.83
CA GLU A 233 1.86 16.95 -33.71
C GLU A 233 1.41 18.16 -32.90
N ILE A 234 1.85 18.20 -31.65
CA ILE A 234 1.62 19.30 -30.72
C ILE A 234 2.90 19.57 -29.95
N GLU A 235 3.18 20.84 -29.70
CA GLU A 235 4.14 21.29 -28.70
C GLU A 235 3.48 22.39 -27.88
N ALA A 236 3.86 22.52 -26.61
CA ALA A 236 3.27 23.52 -25.74
C ALA A 236 4.23 23.99 -24.67
N GLU A 237 4.07 25.24 -24.25
CA GLU A 237 4.78 25.83 -23.12
C GLU A 237 3.87 26.76 -22.33
N GLY A 238 4.15 26.91 -21.05
CA GLY A 238 3.41 27.80 -20.18
C GLY A 238 3.79 27.58 -18.73
N GLU A 239 2.82 27.74 -17.85
CA GLU A 239 3.05 27.80 -16.41
C GLU A 239 2.09 26.90 -15.64
N TYR A 240 2.50 26.50 -14.46
CA TYR A 240 1.67 25.78 -13.52
C TYR A 240 1.63 26.48 -12.16
N ASP A 241 0.53 26.29 -11.45
CA ASP A 241 0.32 26.72 -10.08
C ASP A 241 -0.35 25.59 -9.31
N GLU A 242 0.38 24.98 -8.39
CA GLU A 242 -0.10 23.90 -7.53
C GLU A 242 -1.14 24.37 -6.51
N THR A 243 -1.06 25.64 -6.07
CA THR A 243 -2.02 26.22 -5.12
C THR A 243 -3.38 26.39 -5.78
N GLU A 244 -3.38 26.82 -7.04
CA GLU A 244 -4.62 26.91 -7.83
C GLU A 244 -5.02 25.58 -8.50
N ARG A 245 -4.15 24.57 -8.47
CA ARG A 245 -4.28 23.30 -9.19
C ARG A 245 -4.52 23.52 -10.69
N LYS A 246 -3.78 24.47 -11.29
CA LYS A 246 -3.90 24.85 -12.70
C LYS A 246 -2.60 24.72 -13.46
N ILE A 247 -2.71 24.28 -14.70
CA ILE A 247 -1.65 24.38 -15.71
C ILE A 247 -2.23 25.15 -16.90
N VAL A 248 -1.57 26.24 -17.30
CA VAL A 248 -1.93 27.03 -18.48
C VAL A 248 -0.83 26.86 -19.51
N LEU A 249 -1.18 26.32 -20.67
CA LEU A 249 -0.26 26.06 -21.78
C LEU A 249 -0.71 26.82 -23.02
N ASN A 250 0.21 27.50 -23.68
CA ASN A 250 0.05 27.92 -25.05
C ASN A 250 0.62 26.81 -25.94
N TYR A 251 -0.17 26.31 -26.89
CA TYR A 251 0.24 25.19 -27.74
C TYR A 251 0.23 25.57 -29.21
N ASN A 252 1.17 24.98 -29.95
CA ASN A 252 1.19 24.98 -31.41
C ASN A 252 0.71 23.62 -31.92
N PHE A 253 -0.31 23.62 -32.77
CA PHE A 253 -0.78 22.45 -33.48
C PHE A 253 -0.15 22.38 -34.87
N PHE A 254 0.32 21.20 -35.25
CA PHE A 254 0.93 20.95 -36.55
C PHE A 254 0.18 19.85 -37.31
N ASP A 255 -0.30 20.16 -38.50
CA ASP A 255 -0.66 19.20 -39.54
C ASP A 255 0.50 19.10 -40.55
N LEU A 256 1.27 18.02 -40.46
CA LEU A 256 2.45 17.80 -41.29
C LEU A 256 2.12 17.63 -42.79
N ASN A 257 0.86 17.33 -43.13
CA ASN A 257 0.42 17.18 -44.51
C ASN A 257 -0.16 18.48 -45.08
N ASN A 258 -0.58 19.42 -44.23
CA ASN A 258 -1.14 20.70 -44.66
C ASN A 258 -0.89 21.80 -43.62
N SER A 259 0.16 22.59 -43.81
CA SER A 259 0.52 23.66 -42.88
C SER A 259 -0.51 24.79 -42.78
N ALA A 260 -1.45 24.91 -43.72
CA ALA A 260 -2.57 25.86 -43.60
C ALA A 260 -3.53 25.51 -42.45
N ASN A 261 -3.47 24.27 -41.95
CA ASN A 261 -4.22 23.82 -40.78
C ASN A 261 -3.45 24.02 -39.47
N ASN A 262 -2.22 24.56 -39.48
CA ASN A 262 -1.48 24.84 -38.27
C ASN A 262 -2.08 26.07 -37.57
N PHE A 263 -2.17 26.02 -36.25
CA PHE A 263 -2.68 27.13 -35.46
C PHE A 263 -2.08 27.10 -34.05
N GLU A 264 -2.21 28.23 -33.36
CA GLU A 264 -1.83 28.39 -31.96
C GLU A 264 -3.11 28.59 -31.14
N SER A 265 -3.13 28.07 -29.90
CA SER A 265 -4.25 28.29 -28.98
C SER A 265 -3.81 28.05 -27.53
N SER A 266 -4.73 28.23 -26.59
CA SER A 266 -4.52 28.03 -25.16
C SER A 266 -5.21 26.77 -24.65
N LEU A 267 -4.55 26.10 -23.70
CA LEU A 267 -5.01 24.92 -23.00
C LEU A 267 -4.90 25.17 -21.49
N LEU A 268 -6.03 25.15 -20.79
CA LEU A 268 -6.10 25.20 -19.34
C LEU A 268 -6.45 23.81 -18.81
N ILE A 269 -5.62 23.28 -17.92
CA ILE A 269 -5.83 22.02 -17.23
C ILE A 269 -6.03 22.33 -15.76
N ILE A 270 -7.08 21.78 -15.16
CA ILE A 270 -7.42 21.94 -13.75
C ILE A 270 -7.48 20.54 -13.14
N ALA A 271 -6.75 20.30 -12.06
CA ALA A 271 -6.86 19.04 -11.32
C ALA A 271 -8.04 19.09 -10.35
N ASP A 272 -8.98 18.16 -10.50
CA ASP A 272 -10.16 18.05 -9.65
C ASP A 272 -9.74 17.62 -8.22
N GLN A 273 -10.55 17.94 -7.20
CA GLN A 273 -10.26 17.58 -5.80
C GLN A 273 -10.58 16.12 -5.49
#